data_AF-A0A7H4P5U3-F1
#
_entry.id   AF-A0A7H4P5U3-F1
#
_cell.length_a   1.000
_cell.length_b   1.000
_cell.length_c   1.000
_cell.angle_alpha   90.00
_cell.angle_beta   90.00
_cell.angle_gamma   90.00
#
_symmetry.space_group_name_H-M   'P 1'
#
loop_
_entity.id
_entity.type
_entity.pdbx_description
1 polymer ?
#
loop_
_entity_poly.entity_id
_entity_poly.type
_entity_poly.pdbx_seq_one_letter_code
_entity_poly.pdbx_strand_id
1 'polypeptide(L)' 'MTILNRLYASSGPEVIIETLQINIGDAVHYLCKGYEDITATTENGDTVTFIACPMDIALPAVMPMVHRI' A
#
# COMPACT_ATOMS: atom_id res chain seq x y z
N MET A 1 -3.84 -4.35 14.81
CA MET A 1 -3.93 -2.90 14.59
C MET A 1 -2.69 -2.50 13.81
N THR A 2 -2.79 -2.42 12.49
CA THR A 2 -1.68 -2.01 11.62
C THR A 2 -2.22 -0.99 10.64
N ILE A 3 -1.64 0.19 10.74
CA ILE A 3 -1.95 1.42 10.04
C ILE A 3 -1.52 1.25 8.58
N LEU A 4 -2.41 1.61 7.64
CA LEU A 4 -2.06 1.74 6.23
C LEU A 4 -1.00 2.83 6.09
N ASN A 5 0.12 2.51 5.43
CA ASN A 5 1.18 3.48 5.18
C ASN A 5 0.68 4.51 4.16
N ARG A 6 0.64 5.79 4.53
CA ARG A 6 0.21 6.88 3.65
C ARG A 6 1.38 7.34 2.81
N LEU A 7 1.29 7.16 1.49
CA LEU A 7 2.30 7.63 0.54
C LEU A 7 1.86 8.97 -0.04
N TYR A 8 2.63 10.04 0.20
CA TYR A 8 2.36 11.36 -0.36
C TYR A 8 3.05 11.51 -1.72
N ALA A 9 2.27 11.71 -2.78
CA ALA A 9 2.81 12.06 -4.09
C ALA A 9 3.12 13.57 -4.15
N SER A 10 4.36 13.94 -4.47
CA SER A 10 4.76 15.35 -4.57
C SER A 10 4.09 16.03 -5.77
N SER A 11 3.27 17.05 -5.50
CA SER A 11 2.64 17.98 -6.47
C SER A 11 1.46 17.43 -7.29
N GLY A 12 0.53 16.74 -6.64
CA GLY A 12 -0.79 16.41 -7.19
C GLY A 12 -1.86 16.33 -6.08
N PRO A 13 -3.15 16.13 -6.42
CA PRO A 13 -4.14 15.72 -5.42
C PRO A 13 -3.65 14.46 -4.69
N GLU A 14 -3.99 14.33 -3.41
CA GLU A 14 -3.65 13.14 -2.64
C GLU A 14 -4.19 11.88 -3.33
N VAL A 15 -3.33 10.88 -3.52
CA VAL A 15 -3.69 9.59 -4.12
C VAL A 15 -3.33 8.49 -3.15
N ILE A 16 -4.30 7.61 -2.88
CA ILE A 16 -4.07 6.36 -2.16
C ILE A 16 -3.73 5.28 -3.19
N ILE A 17 -2.54 4.69 -3.09
CA ILE A 17 -2.09 3.60 -3.94
C ILE A 17 -2.26 2.29 -3.18
N GLU A 18 -3.19 1.45 -3.63
CA GLU A 18 -3.40 0.12 -3.04
C GLU A 18 -2.13 -0.73 -3.25
N THR A 19 -1.47 -1.07 -2.15
CA THR A 19 -0.18 -1.76 -2.13
C THR A 19 -0.23 -3.01 -1.27
N LEU A 20 0.31 -4.12 -1.78
CA LEU A 20 0.61 -5.34 -1.06
C LEU A 20 2.11 -5.42 -0.79
N GLN A 21 2.50 -5.45 0.49
CA GLN A 21 3.88 -5.74 0.89
C GLN A 21 4.02 -7.24 1.20
N ILE A 22 5.02 -7.88 0.62
CA ILE A 22 5.35 -9.28 0.86
C ILE A 22 6.77 -9.35 1.44
N ASN A 23 6.92 -9.98 2.60
CA ASN A 23 8.21 -10.21 3.24
C ASN A 23 8.58 -11.70 3.09
N ILE A 24 9.74 -12.00 2.50
CA ILE A 24 10.26 -13.36 2.30
C ILE A 24 11.67 -13.42 2.89
N GLY A 25 11.79 -13.91 4.12
CA GLY A 25 13.03 -13.76 4.89
C GLY A 25 13.37 -12.28 5.06
N ASP A 26 14.56 -11.87 4.61
CA ASP A 26 15.02 -10.48 4.63
C ASP A 26 14.57 -9.67 3.39
N ALA A 27 13.99 -10.32 2.38
CA ALA A 27 13.53 -9.64 1.18
C ALA A 27 12.14 -9.01 1.39
N VAL A 28 12.00 -7.75 0.98
CA VAL A 28 10.73 -7.01 1.00
C VAL A 28 10.35 -6.63 -0.41
N HIS A 29 9.13 -7.00 -0.83
CA HIS A 29 8.57 -6.67 -2.13
C HIS A 29 7.34 -5.78 -1.95
N TYR A 30 7.27 -4.72 -2.74
CA TYR A 30 6.12 -3.82 -2.79
C TYR A 30 5.43 -3.96 -4.14
N LEU A 31 4.20 -4.44 -4.14
CA LEU A 31 3.37 -4.60 -5.34
C LEU A 31 2.20 -3.62 -5.25
N CYS A 32 2.00 -2.78 -6.26
CA CYS A 32 0.89 -1.84 -6.29
C CYS A 32 -0.08 -2.16 -7.44
N LYS A 33 -1.35 -1.84 -7.23
CA LYS A 33 -2.33 -1.88 -8.31
C LYS A 33 -2.02 -0.81 -9.35
N GLY A 34 -1.85 -1.23 -10.59
CA GLY A 34 -1.60 -0.32 -11.70
C GLY A 34 -0.92 -1.00 -12.89
N TYR A 35 -0.47 -0.16 -13.82
CA TYR A 35 0.25 -0.60 -15.03
C TYR A 35 1.65 0.03 -15.16
N GLU A 36 1.98 1.00 -14.31
CA GLU A 36 3.27 1.69 -14.29
C GLU A 36 3.85 1.67 -12.88
N ASP A 37 5.13 1.30 -12.77
CA ASP A 37 5.84 1.29 -11.49
C ASP A 37 5.87 2.68 -10.88
N ILE A 38 5.75 2.72 -9.57
CA ILE A 38 5.75 3.98 -8.82
C ILE A 38 7.01 4.01 -7.97
N THR A 39 7.82 5.05 -8.12
CA THR A 39 8.95 5.30 -7.23
C THR A 39 8.62 6.46 -6.32
N ALA A 40 8.77 6.27 -5.02
CA ALA A 40 8.47 7.28 -4.04
C ALA A 40 9.50 7.29 -2.90
N THR A 41 9.61 8.43 -2.25
CA THR A 41 10.47 8.61 -1.07
C THR A 41 9.61 8.49 0.18
N THR A 42 9.99 7.59 1.10
CA THR A 42 9.32 7.42 2.39
C THR A 42 9.66 8.60 3.32
N GLU A 43 8.93 8.71 4.42
CA GLU A 43 9.20 9.68 5.48
C GLU A 43 10.59 9.52 6.11
N ASN A 44 11.20 8.34 5.98
CA ASN A 44 12.55 8.05 6.44
C ASN A 44 13.64 8.48 5.43
N GLY A 45 13.24 8.96 4.25
CA GLY A 45 14.16 9.35 3.18
C GLY A 45 14.55 8.19 2.23
N ASP A 46 14.02 6.99 2.47
CA ASP A 46 14.30 5.84 1.61
C ASP A 46 13.55 5.96 0.28
N THR A 47 14.23 5.69 -0.83
CA THR A 47 13.59 5.59 -2.15
C THR A 47 13.13 4.16 -2.36
N VAL A 48 11.83 3.97 -2.51
CA VAL A 48 11.18 2.66 -2.67
C VAL A 48 10.45 2.62 -4.00
N THR A 49 10.62 1.52 -4.73
CA THR A 49 9.87 1.23 -5.96
C THR A 49 8.77 0.22 -5.65
N PHE A 50 7.55 0.60 -6.03
CA PHE A 50 6.34 -0.20 -5.99
C PHE A 50 6.11 -0.74 -7.40
N ILE A 51 6.13 -2.07 -7.53
CA ILE A 51 6.02 -2.75 -8.83
C ILE A 51 4.55 -2.82 -9.22
N ALA A 52 4.21 -2.31 -10.40
CA ALA A 52 2.86 -2.33 -10.91
C ALA A 52 2.41 -3.74 -11.29
N CYS A 53 1.32 -4.16 -10.69
CA CYS A 53 0.65 -5.41 -10.97
C CYS A 53 -0.80 -5.13 -11.38
N PRO A 54 -1.28 -5.69 -12.51
CA PRO A 54 -2.69 -5.64 -12.88
C PRO A 54 -3.47 -6.60 -11.97
N MET A 55 -3.81 -6.12 -10.79
CA MET A 55 -4.52 -6.88 -9.75
C MET A 55 -5.53 -6.00 -9.04
N ASP A 56 -6.48 -6.64 -8.36
CA ASP A 56 -7.39 -5.95 -7.45
C ASP A 56 -7.06 -6.36 -6.01
N ILE A 57 -7.06 -5.39 -5.10
CA ILE A 57 -6.79 -5.62 -3.68
C ILE A 57 -8.08 -5.38 -2.93
N ALA A 58 -8.70 -6.46 -2.47
CA ALA A 58 -9.82 -6.33 -1.55
C ALA A 58 -9.29 -6.09 -0.14
N LEU A 59 -9.76 -5.01 0.50
CA LEU A 59 -9.65 -4.91 1.95
C LEU A 59 -10.45 -6.06 2.58
N PRO A 60 -9.92 -6.75 3.60
CA PRO A 60 -10.70 -7.72 4.35
C PRO A 60 -11.99 -7.05 4.80
N ALA A 61 -13.14 -7.70 4.56
CA ALA A 61 -14.40 -7.20 5.05
C ALA A 61 -14.27 -6.96 6.55
N VAL A 62 -14.41 -5.70 6.98
CA VAL A 62 -14.58 -5.40 8.39
C VAL A 62 -15.85 -6.14 8.82
N MET A 63 -15.72 -7.15 9.67
CA MET A 63 -16.89 -7.74 10.31
C MET A 63 -17.60 -6.59 11.04
N PRO A 64 -18.84 -6.21 10.68
CA PRO A 64 -19.55 -5.21 11.45
C PRO A 64 -19.70 -5.77 12.86
N MET A 65 -19.24 -5.02 13.88
CA MET A 65 -19.44 -5.40 15.27
C MET A 65 -20.94 -5.41 15.59
N VAL A 66 -21.61 -6.53 15.34
CA VAL A 66 -22.94 -6.85 15.87
C VAL A 66 -22.74 -7.65 17.15
N HIS A 67 -22.57 -6.93 18.25
CA HIS A 67 -22.93 -7.39 19.59
C HIS A 67 -23.29 -6.11 20.39
N ARG A 68 -24.55 -5.69 20.39
CA ARG A 68 -25.52 -5.98 21.46
C ARG A 68 -24.87 -6.04 22.85
N ILE A 69 -24.88 -4.91 23.55
CA ILE A 69 -25.51 -4.71 24.87
C ILE A 69 -25.85 -3.23 25.01
#